data_AF-A0A1G2CNI9-F1
#
_entry.id   AF-A0A1G2CNI9-F1
#
_cell.length_a   1.000
_cell.length_b   1.000
_cell.length_c   1.000
_cell.angle_alpha   90.00
_cell.angle_beta   90.00
_cell.angle_gamma   90.00
#
_symmetry.space_group_name_H-M   'P 1'
#
loop_
_entity.id
_entity.type
_entity.pdbx_description
1 polymer ?
#
loop_
_entity_poly.entity_id
_entity_poly.type
_entity_poly.pdbx_seq_one_letter_code
_entity_poly.pdbx_strand_id
1 'polypeptide(L)'
;MAKQRRIAILLALAVVLLGVGMGMEGMRLWEARMLNRAAQSGEIAAAEGDLPLEALFSRAYWLKRYGRFDSAAQKYNELRDRGDDGFRSGLHYNLGNVYLGQGVATRKGSFILLAEESYRDALAADPGAKDAKYNLARIIKIKREAAKKEGKKKEKKEESPQGWRFAPGRRGDNP
;
A
#
# COMPACT_ATOMS: atom_id res chain seq x y z
N MET A 1 3.63 65.41 1.05
CA MET A 1 4.71 64.89 0.18
C MET A 1 5.48 63.70 0.78
N ALA A 2 6.16 63.82 1.94
CA ALA A 2 6.97 62.71 2.49
C ALA A 2 6.15 61.46 2.91
N LYS A 3 4.96 61.65 3.49
CA LYS A 3 4.06 60.54 3.89
C LYS A 3 3.56 59.72 2.68
N GLN A 4 3.16 60.39 1.60
CA GLN A 4 2.72 59.74 0.36
C GLN A 4 3.85 58.97 -0.34
N ARG A 5 5.07 59.53 -0.36
CA ARG A 5 6.26 58.82 -0.87
C ARG A 5 6.58 57.57 -0.06
N ARG A 6 6.50 57.62 1.27
CA ARG A 6 6.70 56.45 2.15
C ARG A 6 5.66 55.36 1.89
N ILE A 7 4.39 55.74 1.76
CA ILE A 7 3.31 54.78 1.45
C ILE A 7 3.54 54.13 0.07
N ALA A 8 3.92 54.91 -0.95
CA ALA A 8 4.21 54.38 -2.28
C ALA A 8 5.39 53.38 -2.27
N ILE A 9 6.45 53.66 -1.50
CA ILE A 9 7.60 52.75 -1.35
C ILE A 9 7.19 51.45 -0.65
N LEU A 10 6.39 51.52 0.43
CA LEU A 10 5.92 50.33 1.14
C LEU A 10 5.01 49.46 0.26
N LEU A 11 4.14 50.07 -0.54
CA LEU A 11 3.29 49.34 -1.49
C LEU A 11 4.12 48.68 -2.59
N ALA A 12 5.13 49.37 -3.13
CA ALA A 12 6.04 48.79 -4.11
C ALA A 12 6.81 47.58 -3.55
N LEU A 13 7.31 47.68 -2.30
CA LEU A 13 7.97 46.56 -1.62
C LEU A 13 7.03 45.38 -1.37
N ALA A 14 5.79 45.64 -0.98
CA ALA A 14 4.78 44.60 -0.79
C ALA A 14 4.50 43.84 -2.10
N VAL A 15 4.39 44.55 -3.23
CA VAL A 15 4.21 43.94 -4.56
C VAL A 15 5.42 43.08 -4.94
N VAL A 16 6.64 43.53 -4.67
CA VAL A 16 7.86 42.75 -4.93
C VAL A 16 7.89 41.47 -4.08
N LEU A 17 7.57 41.56 -2.78
CA LEU A 17 7.54 40.39 -1.89
C LEU A 17 6.48 39.37 -2.32
N LEU A 18 5.30 39.83 -2.75
CA LEU A 18 4.26 38.96 -3.30
C LEU A 18 4.72 38.30 -4.60
N GLY A 19 5.39 39.04 -5.49
CA GLY A 19 5.96 38.50 -6.73
C GLY A 19 7.02 37.43 -6.47
N VAL A 20 7.90 37.63 -5.49
CA VAL A 20 8.90 36.65 -5.06
C VAL A 20 8.22 35.41 -4.45
N GLY A 21 7.19 35.60 -3.61
CA GLY A 21 6.38 34.51 -3.05
C GLY A 21 5.74 33.63 -4.12
N MET A 22 5.05 34.26 -5.09
CA MET A 22 4.45 33.58 -6.23
C MET A 22 5.49 32.86 -7.10
N GLY A 23 6.68 33.44 -7.28
CA GLY A 23 7.80 32.79 -7.98
C GLY A 23 8.29 31.53 -7.26
N MET A 24 8.44 31.57 -5.94
CA MET A 24 8.84 30.41 -5.13
C MET A 24 7.77 29.30 -5.14
N GLU A 25 6.49 29.66 -5.02
CA GLU A 25 5.39 28.71 -5.12
C GLU A 25 5.29 28.10 -6.52
N GLY A 26 5.49 28.91 -7.56
CA GLY A 26 5.58 28.45 -8.94
C GLY A 26 6.69 27.43 -9.16
N MET A 27 7.89 27.67 -8.60
CA MET A 27 9.01 26.72 -8.64
C MET A 27 8.69 25.41 -7.92
N ARG A 28 8.12 25.46 -6.71
CA ARG A 28 7.71 24.25 -5.97
C ARG A 28 6.64 23.45 -6.71
N LEU A 29 5.68 24.14 -7.33
CA LEU A 29 4.60 23.51 -8.08
C LEU A 29 5.13 22.88 -9.39
N TRP A 30 6.12 23.51 -10.02
CA TRP A 30 6.81 22.99 -11.20
C TRP A 30 7.62 21.74 -10.85
N GLU A 31 8.39 21.77 -9.77
CA GLU A 31 9.15 20.62 -9.26
C GLU A 31 8.23 19.45 -8.91
N ALA A 32 7.11 19.71 -8.21
CA ALA A 32 6.11 18.69 -7.92
C ALA A 32 5.45 18.12 -9.20
N ARG A 33 5.20 18.94 -10.23
CA ARG A 33 4.66 18.47 -11.51
C ARG A 33 5.68 17.69 -12.32
N MET A 34 6.94 18.07 -12.26
CA MET A 34 8.05 17.39 -12.92
C MET A 34 8.26 16.01 -12.28
N LEU A 35 8.30 15.93 -10.94
CA LEU A 35 8.30 14.67 -10.19
C LEU A 35 7.08 13.80 -10.49
N ASN A 36 5.88 14.39 -10.58
CA ASN A 36 4.67 13.66 -10.94
C ASN A 36 4.68 13.14 -12.38
N ARG A 37 5.13 13.94 -13.35
CA ARG A 37 5.28 13.51 -14.75
C ARG A 37 6.35 12.43 -14.88
N ALA A 38 7.43 12.53 -14.13
CA ALA A 38 8.49 11.54 -14.10
C ALA A 38 8.10 10.23 -13.40
N ALA A 39 7.31 10.32 -12.33
CA ALA A 39 6.71 9.14 -11.71
C ALA A 39 5.74 8.44 -12.67
N GLN A 40 5.08 9.19 -13.56
CA GLN A 40 4.19 8.65 -14.59
C GLN A 40 4.93 8.09 -15.81
N SER A 41 6.03 8.73 -16.24
CA SER A 41 6.81 8.36 -17.43
C SER A 41 7.97 7.40 -17.16
N GLY A 42 8.40 7.27 -15.90
CA GLY A 42 9.63 6.57 -15.53
C GLY A 42 10.91 7.38 -15.73
N GLU A 43 10.84 8.61 -16.26
CA GLU A 43 11.98 9.44 -16.68
C GLU A 43 12.46 10.45 -15.63
N ILE A 44 12.69 10.05 -14.37
CA ILE A 44 13.70 10.77 -13.56
C ILE A 44 14.87 9.84 -13.31
N ALA A 45 15.92 10.13 -14.07
CA ALA A 45 17.31 9.77 -13.81
C ALA A 45 17.98 10.88 -12.95
N ALA A 46 17.36 11.26 -11.83
CA ALA A 46 18.20 11.46 -10.65
C ALA A 46 18.61 10.04 -10.27
N ALA A 47 19.90 9.76 -10.09
CA ALA A 47 20.28 8.46 -9.58
C ALA A 47 19.47 8.25 -8.30
N GLU A 48 18.59 7.24 -8.25
CA GLU A 48 17.66 7.04 -7.12
C GLU A 48 18.39 6.98 -5.77
N GLY A 49 19.71 6.78 -5.78
CA GLY A 49 20.60 6.90 -4.62
C GLY A 49 20.67 8.28 -3.96
N ASP A 50 20.41 9.38 -4.67
CA ASP A 50 20.58 10.75 -4.15
C ASP A 50 19.28 11.34 -3.55
N LEU A 51 18.14 10.66 -3.70
CA LEU A 51 16.87 11.14 -3.17
C LEU A 51 16.71 10.79 -1.67
N PRO A 52 16.13 11.69 -0.86
CA PRO A 52 15.74 11.37 0.51
C PRO A 52 14.81 10.15 0.58
N LEU A 53 14.90 9.39 1.67
CA LEU A 53 14.10 8.17 1.86
C LEU A 53 12.60 8.45 1.78
N GLU A 54 12.15 9.61 2.27
CA GLU A 54 10.77 10.06 2.24
C GLU A 54 10.27 10.30 0.81
N ALA A 55 11.15 10.79 -0.08
CA ALA A 55 10.82 11.00 -1.49
C ALA A 55 10.66 9.67 -2.24
N LEU A 56 11.58 8.72 -2.00
CA LEU A 56 11.51 7.37 -2.56
C LEU A 56 10.27 6.62 -2.04
N PHE A 57 9.98 6.73 -0.74
CA PHE A 57 8.77 6.19 -0.12
C PHE A 57 7.50 6.77 -0.75
N SER A 58 7.44 8.10 -0.92
CA SER A 58 6.29 8.79 -1.50
C SER A 58 6.01 8.34 -2.93
N ARG A 59 7.07 8.06 -3.71
CA ARG A 59 6.93 7.50 -5.06
C ARG A 59 6.28 6.12 -5.04
N ALA A 60 6.72 5.22 -4.15
CA ALA A 60 6.10 3.91 -3.97
C ALA A 60 4.62 4.01 -3.55
N TYR A 61 4.30 4.96 -2.66
CA TYR A 61 2.93 5.26 -2.25
C TYR A 61 2.05 5.71 -3.44
N TRP A 62 2.54 6.60 -4.30
CA TRP A 62 1.81 7.05 -5.48
C TRP A 62 1.60 5.92 -6.49
N LEU A 63 2.62 5.10 -6.75
CA LEU A 63 2.48 3.91 -7.61
C LEU A 63 1.34 3.00 -7.13
N LYS A 64 1.28 2.71 -5.82
CA LYS A 64 0.17 1.97 -5.22
C LYS A 64 -1.17 2.65 -5.42
N ARG A 65 -1.23 3.98 -5.24
CA ARG A 65 -2.48 4.75 -5.39
C ARG A 65 -3.06 4.69 -6.80
N TYR A 66 -2.20 4.57 -7.82
CA TYR A 66 -2.60 4.39 -9.22
C TYR A 66 -2.71 2.91 -9.65
N GLY A 67 -2.75 1.96 -8.69
CA GLY A 67 -2.91 0.53 -8.98
C GLY A 67 -1.68 -0.14 -9.61
N ARG A 68 -0.54 0.56 -9.67
CA ARG A 68 0.74 0.04 -10.19
C ARG A 68 1.43 -0.79 -9.11
N PHE A 69 0.78 -1.87 -8.68
CA PHE A 69 1.17 -2.61 -7.50
C PHE A 69 2.55 -3.28 -7.61
N ASP A 70 2.90 -3.86 -8.77
CA ASP A 70 4.22 -4.48 -8.95
C ASP A 70 5.36 -3.45 -8.81
N SER A 71 5.21 -2.30 -9.46
CA SER A 71 6.17 -1.20 -9.35
C SER A 71 6.24 -0.63 -7.93
N ALA A 72 5.11 -0.55 -7.23
CA ALA A 72 5.07 -0.11 -5.84
C ALA A 72 5.78 -1.10 -4.91
N ALA A 73 5.53 -2.40 -5.06
CA ALA A 73 6.18 -3.45 -4.29
C ALA A 73 7.68 -3.45 -4.51
N GLN A 74 8.13 -3.31 -5.76
CA GLN A 74 9.55 -3.19 -6.09
C GLN A 74 10.19 -2.01 -5.34
N LYS A 75 9.59 -0.81 -5.45
CA LYS A 75 10.14 0.41 -4.83
C LYS A 75 10.18 0.33 -3.31
N TYR A 76 9.18 -0.25 -2.66
CA TYR A 76 9.25 -0.47 -1.21
C TYR A 76 10.32 -1.50 -0.81
N ASN A 77 10.50 -2.58 -1.58
CA ASN A 77 11.53 -3.58 -1.28
C ASN A 77 12.95 -3.04 -1.42
N GLU A 78 13.21 -2.12 -2.36
CA GLU A 78 14.49 -1.42 -2.48
C GLU A 78 14.86 -0.58 -1.24
N LEU A 79 13.87 -0.25 -0.40
CA LEU A 79 14.00 0.58 0.80
C LEU A 79 13.95 -0.21 2.11
N ARG A 80 13.72 -1.54 2.06
CA ARG A 80 13.36 -2.38 3.22
C ARG A 80 14.35 -2.28 4.39
N ASP A 81 15.64 -2.18 4.07
CA ASP A 81 16.72 -2.17 5.05
C ASP A 81 17.23 -0.75 5.38
N ARG A 82 16.48 0.28 5.00
CA ARG A 82 16.86 1.70 5.20
C ARG A 82 16.03 2.36 6.31
N GLY A 83 16.51 3.50 6.80
CA GLY A 83 15.81 4.33 7.79
C GLY A 83 15.88 3.78 9.23
N ASP A 84 15.11 4.39 10.12
CA ASP A 84 14.93 3.93 11.50
C ASP A 84 13.74 2.96 11.63
N ASP A 85 13.44 2.51 12.84
CA ASP A 85 12.32 1.60 13.11
C ASP A 85 10.96 2.21 12.75
N GLY A 86 10.78 3.51 12.94
CA GLY A 86 9.55 4.20 12.58
C GLY A 86 9.34 4.22 11.07
N PHE A 87 10.39 4.53 10.32
CA PHE A 87 10.39 4.48 8.85
C PHE A 87 10.12 3.05 8.36
N ARG A 88 10.84 2.05 8.89
CA ARG A 88 10.64 0.64 8.52
C ARG A 88 9.22 0.16 8.81
N SER A 89 8.65 0.52 9.96
CA SER A 89 7.26 0.21 10.29
C SER A 89 6.29 0.77 9.26
N GLY A 90 6.43 2.06 8.92
CA GLY A 90 5.62 2.71 7.88
C GLY A 90 5.79 2.06 6.51
N LEU A 91 7.01 1.65 6.15
CA LEU A 91 7.34 0.98 4.90
C LEU A 91 6.64 -0.36 4.80
N HIS A 92 6.80 -1.21 5.81
CA HIS A 92 6.21 -2.54 5.86
C HIS A 92 4.68 -2.49 5.88
N TYR A 93 4.09 -1.52 6.59
CA TYR A 93 2.65 -1.29 6.56
C TYR A 93 2.16 -0.97 5.14
N ASN A 94 2.84 -0.08 4.43
CA ASN A 94 2.45 0.29 3.07
C ASN A 94 2.70 -0.84 2.06
N LEU A 95 3.78 -1.61 2.20
CA LEU A 95 4.03 -2.80 1.41
C LEU A 95 2.94 -3.86 1.63
N GLY A 96 2.47 -4.04 2.86
CA GLY A 96 1.31 -4.89 3.17
C GLY A 96 0.04 -4.43 2.46
N ASN A 97 -0.20 -3.12 2.38
CA ASN A 97 -1.32 -2.55 1.64
C ASN A 97 -1.19 -2.77 0.11
N VAL A 98 0.03 -2.73 -0.44
CA VAL A 98 0.30 -3.08 -1.85
C VAL A 98 -0.11 -4.53 -2.12
N TYR A 99 0.41 -5.48 -1.32
CA TYR A 99 0.10 -6.90 -1.51
C TYR A 99 -1.37 -7.21 -1.28
N LEU A 100 -2.02 -6.59 -0.29
CA LEU A 100 -3.45 -6.75 -0.09
C LEU A 100 -4.25 -6.27 -1.32
N GLY A 101 -3.86 -5.14 -1.91
CA GLY A 101 -4.41 -4.63 -3.17
C GLY A 101 -4.25 -5.63 -4.31
N GLN A 102 -3.06 -6.22 -4.49
CA GLN A 102 -2.82 -7.26 -5.49
C GLN A 102 -3.66 -8.51 -5.26
N GLY A 103 -3.77 -8.97 -4.01
CA GLY A 103 -4.58 -10.13 -3.66
C GLY A 103 -6.05 -9.91 -4.01
N VAL A 104 -6.58 -8.72 -3.76
CA VAL A 104 -7.95 -8.37 -4.14
C VAL A 104 -8.12 -8.29 -5.66
N ALA A 105 -7.22 -7.58 -6.35
CA ALA A 105 -7.30 -7.38 -7.80
C ALA A 105 -7.15 -8.70 -8.59
N THR A 106 -6.26 -9.59 -8.15
CA THR A 106 -5.94 -10.85 -8.85
C THR A 106 -6.68 -12.06 -8.30
N ARG A 107 -7.34 -11.92 -7.15
CA ARG A 107 -7.95 -13.02 -6.37
C ARG A 107 -6.95 -14.13 -6.00
N LYS A 108 -5.65 -13.80 -5.90
CA LYS A 108 -4.60 -14.76 -5.52
C LYS A 108 -4.31 -14.67 -4.02
N GLY A 109 -4.50 -15.80 -3.33
CA GLY A 109 -4.24 -15.92 -1.90
C GLY A 109 -2.77 -15.73 -1.50
N SER A 110 -1.82 -15.97 -2.42
CA SER A 110 -0.39 -15.77 -2.13
C SER A 110 -0.06 -14.32 -1.76
N PHE A 111 -0.68 -13.33 -2.40
CA PHE A 111 -0.51 -11.93 -2.03
C PHE A 111 -1.14 -11.59 -0.67
N ILE A 112 -2.18 -12.30 -0.25
CA ILE A 112 -2.74 -12.14 1.11
C ILE A 112 -1.74 -12.63 2.16
N LEU A 113 -0.96 -13.68 1.87
CA LEU A 113 0.11 -14.16 2.74
C LEU A 113 1.26 -13.14 2.83
N LEU A 114 1.68 -12.56 1.69
CA LEU A 114 2.69 -11.49 1.67
C LEU A 114 2.24 -10.23 2.43
N ALA A 115 0.95 -9.89 2.33
CA ALA A 115 0.38 -8.80 3.11
C ALA A 115 0.44 -9.09 4.62
N GLU A 116 0.11 -10.31 5.04
CA GLU A 116 0.20 -10.75 6.43
C GLU A 116 1.62 -10.65 6.98
N GLU A 117 2.61 -11.13 6.23
CA GLU A 117 4.03 -11.04 6.57
C GLU A 117 4.47 -9.58 6.71
N SER A 118 4.12 -8.74 5.74
CA SER A 118 4.47 -7.31 5.78
C SER A 118 3.87 -6.59 7.00
N TYR A 119 2.63 -6.91 7.41
CA TYR A 119 2.09 -6.32 8.65
C TYR A 119 2.77 -6.84 9.91
N ARG A 120 3.28 -8.08 9.91
CA ARG A 120 4.09 -8.59 11.03
C ARG A 120 5.42 -7.86 11.09
N ASP A 121 6.08 -7.62 9.97
CA ASP A 121 7.33 -6.87 9.91
C ASP A 121 7.14 -5.43 10.40
N ALA A 122 6.02 -4.79 10.05
CA ALA A 122 5.68 -3.47 10.55
C ALA A 122 5.59 -3.45 12.09
N LEU A 123 4.99 -4.49 12.67
CA LEU A 123 4.85 -4.64 14.12
C LEU A 123 6.12 -5.10 14.82
N ALA A 124 7.03 -5.76 14.09
CA ALA A 124 8.35 -6.09 14.59
C ALA A 124 9.21 -4.82 14.74
N ALA A 125 9.11 -3.87 13.79
CA ALA A 125 9.78 -2.58 13.86
C ALA A 125 9.12 -1.64 14.87
N ASP A 126 7.78 -1.52 14.87
CA ASP A 126 7.03 -0.74 15.86
C ASP A 126 5.83 -1.53 16.40
N PRO A 127 5.95 -2.13 17.60
CA PRO A 127 4.84 -2.78 18.28
C PRO A 127 3.65 -1.87 18.56
N GLY A 128 3.79 -0.54 18.50
CA GLY A 128 2.76 0.47 18.68
C GLY A 128 1.88 0.72 17.45
N ALA A 129 2.25 0.24 16.27
CA ALA A 129 1.58 0.54 15.00
C ALA A 129 0.14 0.00 14.91
N LYS A 130 -0.84 0.82 15.34
CA LYS A 130 -2.26 0.42 15.46
C LYS A 130 -2.89 -0.01 14.12
N ASP A 131 -2.54 0.68 13.03
CA ASP A 131 -3.09 0.37 11.70
C ASP A 131 -2.64 -1.00 11.19
N ALA A 132 -1.36 -1.35 11.42
CA ALA A 132 -0.83 -2.67 11.10
C ALA A 132 -1.51 -3.78 11.92
N LYS A 133 -1.75 -3.56 13.23
CA LYS A 133 -2.52 -4.49 14.07
C LYS A 133 -3.92 -4.73 13.52
N TYR A 134 -4.62 -3.65 13.17
CA TYR A 134 -5.97 -3.73 12.65
C TYR A 134 -6.04 -4.52 11.33
N ASN A 135 -5.15 -4.21 10.39
CA ASN A 135 -5.12 -4.90 9.10
C ASN A 135 -4.71 -6.38 9.22
N LEU A 136 -3.75 -6.70 10.09
CA LEU A 136 -3.35 -8.07 10.37
C LEU A 136 -4.52 -8.88 10.97
N ALA A 137 -5.23 -8.32 11.95
CA ALA A 137 -6.40 -8.97 12.54
C ALA A 137 -7.48 -9.27 11.50
N ARG A 138 -7.69 -8.34 10.55
CA ARG A 138 -8.65 -8.53 9.46
C ARG A 138 -8.25 -9.67 8.52
N ILE A 139 -6.96 -9.77 8.16
CA ILE A 139 -6.46 -10.88 7.35
C ILE A 139 -6.65 -12.22 8.06
N ILE A 140 -6.28 -12.30 9.34
CA ILE A 140 -6.43 -13.52 10.15
C ILE A 140 -7.90 -13.96 10.18
N LYS A 141 -8.84 -13.01 10.37
CA LYS A 141 -10.28 -13.28 10.34
C LYS A 141 -10.72 -13.86 8.99
N ILE A 142 -10.33 -13.22 7.88
CA ILE A 142 -10.68 -13.66 6.53
C ILE A 142 -10.16 -15.08 6.27
N LYS A 143 -8.90 -15.38 6.62
CA LYS A 143 -8.30 -16.71 6.46
C LYS A 143 -9.06 -17.77 7.26
N ARG A 144 -9.41 -17.46 8.52
CA ARG A 144 -10.21 -18.36 9.36
C ARG A 144 -11.58 -18.64 8.77
N GLU A 145 -12.25 -17.62 8.24
CA GLU A 145 -13.56 -17.77 7.58
C GLU A 145 -13.47 -18.59 6.29
N ALA A 146 -12.41 -18.40 5.50
CA ALA A 146 -12.15 -19.20 4.30
C ALA A 146 -11.94 -20.69 4.64
N ALA A 147 -11.10 -20.99 5.64
CA ALA A 147 -10.86 -22.35 6.09
C ALA A 147 -12.14 -23.06 6.57
N LYS A 148 -13.01 -22.36 7.31
CA LYS A 148 -14.32 -22.89 7.73
C LYS A 148 -15.22 -23.24 6.54
N LYS A 149 -15.23 -22.43 5.48
CA LYS A 149 -16.03 -22.69 4.28
C LYS A 149 -15.52 -23.91 3.51
N GLU A 150 -14.20 -24.08 3.43
CA GLU A 150 -13.58 -25.24 2.80
C GLU A 150 -13.88 -26.54 3.55
N GLY A 151 -13.79 -26.54 4.89
CA GLY A 151 -14.17 -27.68 5.74
C GLY A 151 -15.61 -28.13 5.48
N LYS A 152 -16.58 -27.19 5.54
CA LYS A 152 -17.99 -27.46 5.24
C LYS A 152 -18.24 -28.00 3.83
N LYS A 153 -17.43 -27.59 2.85
CA LYS A 153 -17.55 -28.07 1.46
C LYS A 153 -17.03 -29.51 1.32
N LYS A 154 -16.03 -29.90 2.09
CA LYS A 154 -15.53 -31.29 2.14
C LYS A 154 -16.53 -32.20 2.84
N GLU A 155 -17.05 -31.81 4.00
CA GLU A 155 -18.10 -32.54 4.72
C GLU A 155 -19.32 -32.82 3.83
N LYS A 156 -19.84 -31.81 3.11
CA LYS A 156 -20.96 -31.99 2.18
C LYS A 156 -20.67 -32.89 0.97
N LYS A 157 -19.41 -32.99 0.53
CA LYS A 157 -19.02 -33.91 -0.56
C LYS A 157 -18.94 -35.35 -0.04
N GLU A 158 -18.46 -35.54 1.18
CA GLU A 158 -18.39 -36.84 1.85
C GLU A 158 -19.78 -37.38 2.23
N GLU A 159 -20.73 -36.52 2.61
CA GLU A 159 -22.13 -36.90 2.84
C GLU A 159 -22.95 -37.13 1.56
N SER A 160 -22.44 -36.76 0.38
CA SER A 160 -23.19 -36.92 -0.87
C SER A 160 -23.35 -38.42 -1.22
N PRO A 161 -24.52 -38.88 -1.73
CA PRO A 161 -24.84 -40.31 -1.90
C PRO A 161 -23.94 -41.11 -2.85
N GLN A 162 -22.89 -40.52 -3.43
CA GLN A 162 -21.87 -41.25 -4.17
C GLN A 162 -21.13 -42.28 -3.29
N GLY A 163 -21.07 -42.08 -1.97
CA GLY A 163 -20.61 -43.11 -1.02
C GLY A 163 -21.60 -44.27 -0.77
N TRP A 164 -22.88 -44.10 -1.13
CA TRP A 164 -23.92 -45.14 -0.98
C TRP A 164 -24.04 -46.08 -2.18
N ARG A 165 -23.31 -45.83 -3.28
CA ARG A 165 -23.37 -46.70 -4.48
C ARG A 165 -22.68 -48.06 -4.31
N PHE A 166 -22.03 -48.31 -3.18
CA PHE A 166 -21.32 -49.57 -2.90
C PHE A 166 -21.51 -50.10 -1.47
N ALA A 167 -22.65 -49.85 -0.81
CA ALA A 167 -22.95 -50.58 0.43
C ALA A 167 -23.34 -52.04 0.06
N PRO A 168 -22.49 -53.06 0.28
CA PRO A 168 -22.83 -54.44 -0.02
C PRO A 168 -23.53 -55.00 1.21
N GLY A 169 -24.86 -55.04 1.23
CA GLY A 169 -25.51 -55.49 2.45
C GLY A 169 -27.04 -55.55 2.53
N ARG A 170 -27.79 -55.48 1.44
CA ARG A 170 -29.17 -56.00 1.46
C ARG A 170 -29.25 -57.24 0.59
N ARG A 171 -28.85 -58.36 1.21
CA ARG A 171 -29.31 -59.70 0.83
C ARG A 171 -30.83 -59.67 0.83
N GLY A 172 -31.41 -60.27 -0.21
CA GLY A 172 -32.85 -60.42 -0.31
C GLY A 172 -33.40 -61.40 0.71
N ASP A 173 -34.68 -61.25 0.99
CA ASP A 173 -35.56 -62.29 1.52
C ASP A 173 -36.93 -62.13 0.83
N ASN A 174 -37.20 -63.12 -0.05
CA ASN A 174 -38.45 -63.82 -0.44
C ASN A 174 -39.82 -63.10 -0.54
N PRO A 175 -40.75 -63.58 -1.39
CA PRO A 175 -41.30 -64.95 -1.35
C PRO A 175 -40.95 -65.86 -2.54
#